data_AF-K2C326-F1
#
_entry.id   AF-K2C326-F1
#
_cell.length_a   1.000
_cell.length_b   1.000
_cell.length_c   1.000
_cell.angle_alpha   90.00
_cell.angle_beta   90.00
_cell.angle_gamma   90.00
#
_symmetry.space_group_name_H-M   'P 1'
#
loop_
_entity.id
_entity.type
_entity.pdbx_description
1 polymer ?
#
loop_
_entity_poly.entity_id
_entity_poly.type
_entity_poly.pdbx_seq_one_letter_code
_entity_poly.pdbx_strand_id
1 'polypeptide(L)' 'MSYKTIKCNNCHNQFVWSEEEQSLYKERRLLSPEYCPICRGIIEAREKDKARSKYER' A
#
# COMPACT_ATOMS: atom_id res chain seq x y z
N MET A 1 13.95 14.72 -9.09
CA MET A 1 13.22 14.72 -7.81
C MET A 1 11.78 15.14 -8.04
N SER A 2 10.97 14.18 -8.49
CA SER A 2 9.52 14.37 -8.70
C SER A 2 8.73 13.57 -7.68
N TYR A 3 8.15 14.26 -6.70
CA TYR A 3 7.27 13.68 -5.70
C TYR A 3 5.82 13.76 -6.17
N LYS A 4 5.07 12.67 -6.01
CA LYS A 4 3.62 12.67 -6.25
C LYS A 4 2.88 12.58 -4.93
N THR A 5 1.88 13.41 -4.75
CA THR A 5 0.97 13.31 -3.61
C THR A 5 -0.27 12.55 -4.04
N ILE A 6 -0.58 11.45 -3.35
CA ILE A 6 -1.74 10.59 -3.63
C ILE A 6 -2.71 10.66 -2.45
N LYS A 7 -4.00 10.60 -2.72
CA LYS A 7 -5.04 10.47 -1.69
C LYS A 7 -5.30 9.00 -1.41
N CYS A 8 -5.21 8.59 -0.14
CA CYS A 8 -5.51 7.23 0.28
C CYS A 8 -7.02 6.92 0.14
N ASN A 9 -7.37 5.82 -0.50
CA ASN A 9 -8.78 5.40 -0.67
C ASN A 9 -9.47 4.96 0.63
N ASN A 10 -8.71 4.65 1.68
CA ASN A 10 -9.27 4.20 2.96
C ASN A 10 -9.45 5.33 3.98
N CYS A 11 -8.37 6.06 4.31
CA CYS A 11 -8.41 7.11 5.31
C CYS A 11 -8.54 8.52 4.73
N HIS A 12 -8.55 8.67 3.40
CA HIS A 12 -8.64 9.94 2.67
C HIS A 12 -7.51 10.94 2.92
N ASN A 13 -6.49 10.57 3.71
CA ASN A 13 -5.29 11.38 3.91
C ASN A 13 -4.41 11.37 2.66
N GLN A 14 -3.67 12.46 2.48
CA GLN A 14 -2.64 12.57 1.46
C GLN A 14 -1.35 11.90 1.94
N PHE A 15 -0.64 11.24 1.04
CA PHE A 15 0.69 10.68 1.29
C PHE A 15 1.61 10.91 0.10
N VAL A 16 2.91 10.95 0.39
CA VAL A 16 3.96 11.16 -0.61
C VAL A 16 4.33 9.81 -1.25
N TRP A 17 4.40 9.81 -2.57
CA TRP A 17 4.95 8.74 -3.40
C TRP A 17 6.25 9.25 -4.03
N SER A 18 7.37 8.78 -3.49
CA SER A 18 8.71 9.22 -3.88
C SER A 18 9.10 8.77 -5.29
N GLU A 19 10.16 9.35 -5.83
CA GLU A 19 10.66 9.01 -7.17
C GLU A 19 11.25 7.58 -7.19
N GLU A 20 11.89 7.19 -6.10
CA GLU A 20 12.44 5.86 -5.87
C GLU A 20 11.31 4.82 -5.83
N GLU A 21 10.22 5.10 -5.10
CA GLU A 21 9.05 4.22 -5.07
C GLU A 21 8.36 4.14 -6.44
N GLN A 22 8.24 5.25 -7.16
CA GLN A 22 7.70 5.26 -8.53
C GLN A 22 8.52 4.38 -9.46
N SER A 23 9.86 4.46 -9.37
CA SER A 23 10.79 3.68 -10.18
C SER A 23 10.69 2.19 -9.85
N LEU A 24 10.65 1.85 -8.55
CA LEU A 24 10.49 0.47 -8.08
C LEU A 24 9.17 -0.16 -8.54
N TYR A 25 8.08 0.61 -8.46
CA TYR A 25 6.77 0.15 -8.92
C TYR A 25 6.77 -0.10 -10.43
N LYS A 26 7.35 0.81 -11.20
CA LYS A 26 7.49 0.66 -12.66
C LYS A 26 8.31 -0.56 -13.05
N GLU A 27 9.46 -0.78 -12.38
CA GLU A 27 10.33 -1.94 -12.61
C GLU A 27 9.59 -3.25 -12.36
N ARG A 28 8.81 -3.30 -11.27
CA ARG A 28 8.01 -4.46 -10.89
C ARG A 28 6.68 -4.58 -11.64
N ARG A 29 6.39 -3.67 -12.58
CA ARG A 29 5.11 -3.59 -13.32
C ARG A 29 3.90 -3.52 -12.39
N LEU A 30 4.05 -2.84 -11.25
CA LEU A 30 3.01 -2.60 -10.26
C LEU A 30 2.24 -1.31 -10.58
N LEU A 31 0.96 -1.31 -10.24
CA LEU A 31 0.10 -0.13 -10.32
C LEU A 31 0.40 0.84 -9.17
N SER A 32 0.12 2.13 -9.37
CA SER A 32 0.28 3.16 -8.35
C SER A 32 -0.46 2.80 -7.05
N PRO A 33 0.11 3.13 -5.88
CA PRO A 33 -0.49 2.75 -4.61
C PRO A 33 -1.83 3.47 -4.39
N GLU A 34 -2.87 2.70 -4.07
CA GLU A 34 -4.22 3.22 -3.74
C GLU A 34 -4.37 3.56 -2.25
N TYR A 35 -3.52 2.98 -1.41
CA TYR A 35 -3.57 3.11 0.04
C TYR A 35 -2.25 3.67 0.55
N CYS A 36 -2.32 4.54 1.57
CA CYS A 36 -1.11 5.01 2.26
C CYS A 36 -0.41 3.83 2.97
N PRO A 37 0.89 3.97 3.32
CA PRO A 37 1.66 2.89 3.94
C PRO A 37 1.02 2.31 5.20
N ILE A 38 0.37 3.17 6.01
CA ILE A 38 -0.31 2.77 7.25
C ILE A 38 -1.54 1.89 6.93
N CYS A 39 -2.43 2.35 6.06
CA CYS A 39 -3.62 1.58 5.69
C CYS A 39 -3.26 0.28 4.97
N ARG A 40 -2.24 0.32 4.09
CA ARG A 40 -1.70 -0.87 3.43
C ARG A 40 -1.24 -1.90 4.46
N GLY A 41 -0.48 -1.49 5.48
CA GLY A 41 -0.03 -2.37 6.55
C GLY A 41 -1.18 -2.98 7.37
N ILE A 42 -2.21 -2.20 7.70
CA ILE A 42 -3.40 -2.70 8.41
C ILE A 42 -4.15 -3.75 7.57
N ILE A 43 -4.33 -3.51 6.27
CA ILE A 43 -4.98 -4.45 5.36
C ILE A 43 -4.16 -5.74 5.26
N GLU A 44 -2.85 -5.65 5.07
CA GLU A 44 -1.96 -6.82 5.00
C GLU A 44 -1.98 -7.64 6.30
N ALA A 45 -1.99 -6.99 7.47
CA ALA A 45 -2.09 -7.66 8.76
C ALA A 45 -3.41 -8.43 8.90
N ARG A 46 -4.54 -7.79 8.57
CA ARG A 46 -5.87 -8.43 8.61
C ARG A 46 -5.96 -9.64 7.69
N GLU A 47 -5.39 -9.57 6.49
CA GLU A 47 -5.39 -10.71 5.57
C GLU A 47 -4.54 -11.88 6.08
N LYS A 48 -3.39 -11.60 6.72
CA LYS A 48 -2.58 -12.63 7.38
C LYS A 48 -3.32 -13.28 8.55
N ASP A 49 -4.00 -12.49 9.37
CA ASP A 49 -4.80 -13.00 10.50
C ASP A 49 -5.95 -13.89 10.03
N LYS A 50 -6.65 -13.50 8.96
CA LYS A 50 -7.68 -14.34 8.33
C LYS A 50 -7.11 -15.66 7.80
N ALA A 51 -5.96 -15.60 7.11
CA ALA A 51 -5.30 -16.78 6.59
C ALA A 51 -4.95 -17.75 7.73
N ARG A 52 -4.39 -17.24 8.83
CA ARG A 52 -4.09 -18.02 10.04
C ARG A 52 -5.34 -18.66 10.63
N SER A 53 -6.40 -17.87 10.84
CA SER A 53 -7.66 -18.36 11.42
C SER A 53 -8.33 -19.47 10.58
N LYS A 54 -8.05 -19.55 9.28
CA LYS A 54 -8.57 -20.62 8.41
C LYS A 54 -7.90 -21.97 8.65
N TYR A 55 -6.62 -21.99 9.04
CA TYR A 55 -5.85 -23.22 9.24
C TYR A 55 -5.85 -23.72 10.69
N GLU A 56 -6.12 -22.85 11.67
CA GLU A 56 -6.23 -23.21 13.09
C GLU A 56 -7.63 -23.72 13.49
N ARG A 57 -8.54 -23.89 12.53
CA ARG A 57 -9.92 -24.32 12.76
C ARG A 57 -10.17 -25.76 12.36
#